data_AF-A0A2D6P8E2-F1
#
_entry.id   AF-A0A2D6P8E2-F1
#
_cell.length_a   1.000
_cell.length_b   1.000
_cell.length_c   1.000
_cell.angle_alpha   90.00
_cell.angle_beta   90.00
_cell.angle_gamma   90.00
#
_symmetry.space_group_name_H-M   'P 1'
#
loop_
_entity.id
_entity.type
_entity.pdbx_description
1 polymer ?
#
loop_
_entity_poly.entity_id
_entity_poly.type
_entity_poly.pdbx_seq_one_letter_code
_entity_poly.pdbx_strand_id
1 'polypeptide(L)'
;MPSKNAPSRKKSLGYYSKVKKGGGRGKKAGGGMTAKGVAKYRRDNPGSKLKTAVTTPPSKLKKGSKAAKRRKSFCARSKSWTSERGRAARRKWNC
;
A
#
# COMPACT_ATOMS: atom_id res chain seq x y z
N MET A 1 -4.71 17.21 7.61
CA MET A 1 -6.05 17.02 6.99
C MET A 1 -6.03 15.75 6.12
N PRO A 2 -6.81 14.69 6.40
CA PRO A 2 -6.99 13.64 5.40
C PRO A 2 -7.56 14.29 4.15
N SER A 3 -6.86 14.17 3.00
CA SER A 3 -7.26 14.75 1.71
C SER A 3 -8.77 14.59 1.50
N LYS A 4 -9.47 15.66 1.13
CA LYS A 4 -10.93 15.73 0.91
C LYS A 4 -11.52 14.57 0.08
N ASN A 5 -10.68 13.81 -0.63
CA ASN A 5 -11.08 12.76 -1.57
C ASN A 5 -10.55 11.35 -1.24
N ALA A 6 -10.15 11.07 0.01
CA ALA A 6 -9.80 9.70 0.42
C ALA A 6 -11.05 8.89 0.81
N PRO A 7 -11.17 7.60 0.42
CA PRO A 7 -12.25 6.74 0.86
C PRO A 7 -12.39 6.73 2.38
N SER A 8 -13.63 6.66 2.85
CA SER A 8 -13.93 6.57 4.27
C SER A 8 -13.18 5.40 4.93
N ARG A 9 -12.70 5.63 6.15
CA ARG A 9 -12.03 4.61 6.97
C ARG A 9 -13.00 3.70 7.73
N LYS A 10 -14.32 3.90 7.58
CA LYS A 10 -15.35 3.07 8.23
C LYS A 10 -15.15 1.60 7.81
N LYS A 11 -14.92 0.72 8.79
CA LYS A 11 -14.55 -0.68 8.55
C LYS A 11 -15.60 -1.44 7.72
N SER A 12 -16.89 -1.13 7.93
CA SER A 12 -18.01 -1.75 7.21
C SER A 12 -17.98 -1.52 5.69
N LEU A 13 -17.30 -0.47 5.21
CA LEU A 13 -17.25 -0.16 3.78
C LEU A 13 -16.23 -1.00 3.02
N GLY A 14 -15.26 -1.61 3.71
CA GLY A 14 -14.28 -2.51 3.12
C GLY A 14 -13.23 -1.85 2.21
N TYR A 15 -13.06 -0.53 2.28
CA TYR A 15 -12.07 0.19 1.44
C TYR A 15 -10.62 -0.05 1.87
N TYR A 16 -10.39 -0.46 3.11
CA TYR A 16 -9.06 -0.77 3.64
C TYR A 16 -9.03 -2.16 4.26
N SER A 17 -8.00 -2.93 3.93
CA SER A 17 -7.77 -4.25 4.53
C SER A 17 -7.24 -4.12 5.96
N LYS A 18 -7.73 -4.96 6.87
CA LYS A 18 -7.17 -5.10 8.22
C LYS A 18 -5.69 -5.50 8.12
N VAL A 19 -4.88 -5.02 9.05
CA VAL A 19 -3.49 -5.49 9.19
C VAL A 19 -3.54 -6.92 9.71
N LYS A 20 -2.80 -7.85 9.09
CA LYS A 20 -2.72 -9.22 9.61
C LYS A 20 -1.84 -9.23 10.87
N LYS A 21 -2.45 -9.55 12.01
CA LYS A 21 -1.73 -9.86 13.25
C LYS A 21 -0.93 -11.16 13.01
N GLY A 22 0.34 -11.19 13.42
CA GLY A 22 1.27 -12.28 13.09
C GLY A 22 2.09 -12.07 11.80
N GLY A 23 1.94 -10.94 11.11
CA GLY A 23 2.85 -10.55 10.03
C GLY A 23 2.45 -11.03 8.64
N GLY A 24 3.44 -11.33 7.79
CA GLY A 24 3.27 -11.60 6.36
C GLY A 24 3.74 -10.42 5.47
N ARG A 25 4.17 -10.74 4.24
CA ARG A 25 4.69 -9.79 3.26
C ARG A 25 3.81 -9.74 2.00
N GLY A 26 3.98 -8.70 1.19
CA GLY A 26 3.21 -8.54 -0.05
C GLY A 26 1.71 -8.45 0.21
N LYS A 27 0.89 -9.12 -0.61
CA LYS A 27 -0.58 -9.14 -0.44
C LYS A 27 -1.01 -9.68 0.93
N LYS A 28 -0.26 -10.62 1.51
CA LYS A 28 -0.57 -11.29 2.79
C LYS A 28 -0.38 -10.40 4.02
N ALA A 29 0.37 -9.29 3.91
CA ALA A 29 0.63 -8.38 5.02
C ALA A 29 -0.64 -7.70 5.56
N GLY A 30 -1.70 -7.63 4.74
CA GLY A 30 -2.85 -6.77 5.00
C GLY A 30 -2.43 -5.29 5.01
N GLY A 31 -3.29 -4.42 5.55
CA GLY A 31 -3.01 -2.98 5.63
C GLY A 31 -3.00 -2.27 4.27
N GLY A 32 -3.76 -1.18 4.15
CA GLY A 32 -3.84 -0.37 2.92
C GLY A 32 -5.12 -0.60 2.13
N MET A 33 -5.27 0.10 1.00
CA MET A 33 -6.51 0.05 0.22
C MET A 33 -6.73 -1.33 -0.39
N THR A 34 -7.99 -1.77 -0.39
CA THR A 34 -8.49 -2.90 -1.17
C THR A 34 -8.69 -2.48 -2.63
N ALA A 35 -8.97 -3.44 -3.52
CA ALA A 35 -9.35 -3.11 -4.90
C ALA A 35 -10.55 -2.14 -4.93
N LYS A 36 -11.55 -2.39 -4.08
CA LYS A 36 -12.71 -1.50 -3.88
C LYS A 36 -12.30 -0.10 -3.43
N GLY A 37 -11.38 0.02 -2.47
CA GLY A 37 -10.87 1.31 -2.00
C GLY A 37 -10.09 2.06 -3.08
N VAL A 38 -9.27 1.37 -3.88
CA VAL A 38 -8.54 1.96 -5.00
C VAL A 38 -9.51 2.44 -6.08
N ALA A 39 -10.53 1.65 -6.42
CA ALA A 39 -11.55 2.03 -7.40
C ALA A 39 -12.34 3.25 -6.93
N LYS A 40 -12.79 3.27 -5.67
CA LYS A 40 -13.44 4.44 -5.05
C LYS A 40 -12.55 5.68 -5.14
N TYR A 41 -11.29 5.56 -4.72
CA TYR A 41 -10.34 6.68 -4.78
C TYR A 41 -10.15 7.19 -6.21
N ARG A 42 -9.99 6.31 -7.21
CA ARG A 42 -9.83 6.73 -8.61
C ARG A 42 -11.07 7.42 -9.17
N ARG A 43 -12.27 6.96 -8.79
CA ARG A 43 -13.54 7.58 -9.19
C ARG A 43 -13.68 8.97 -8.60
N ASP A 44 -13.39 9.12 -7.31
CA ASP A 44 -13.45 10.40 -6.61
C ASP A 44 -12.30 11.35 -6.99
N ASN A 45 -11.28 10.86 -7.71
CA ASN A 45 -10.11 11.62 -8.12
C ASN A 45 -9.75 11.32 -9.59
N PRO A 46 -10.51 11.87 -10.56
CA PRO A 46 -10.15 11.79 -11.98
C PRO A 46 -8.71 12.26 -12.22
N GLY A 47 -7.97 11.58 -13.10
CA GLY A 47 -6.55 11.88 -13.36
C GLY A 47 -5.57 11.42 -12.26
N SER A 48 -6.03 10.67 -11.24
CA SER A 48 -5.17 10.22 -10.16
C SER A 48 -3.94 9.43 -10.62
N LYS A 49 -2.77 9.85 -10.13
CA LYS A 49 -1.49 9.15 -10.30
C LYS A 49 -1.26 8.04 -9.27
N LEU A 50 -2.30 7.63 -8.52
CA LEU A 50 -2.19 6.61 -7.46
C LEU A 50 -1.54 5.33 -8.00
N LYS A 51 -0.46 4.91 -7.33
CA LYS A 51 0.21 3.63 -7.59
C LYS A 51 -0.04 2.68 -6.42
N THR A 52 -0.41 1.45 -6.74
CA THR A 52 -0.61 0.38 -5.76
C THR A 52 0.74 -0.20 -5.30
N ALA A 53 0.69 -0.91 -4.18
CA ALA A 53 1.87 -1.54 -3.60
C ALA A 53 2.52 -2.55 -4.56
N VAL A 54 3.85 -2.53 -4.63
CA VAL A 54 4.61 -3.58 -5.33
C VAL A 54 4.64 -4.80 -4.42
N THR A 55 3.71 -5.73 -4.63
CA THR A 55 3.58 -6.94 -3.81
C THR A 55 4.43 -8.11 -4.31
N THR A 56 5.03 -7.99 -5.50
CA THR A 56 5.94 -8.99 -6.06
C THR A 56 7.21 -9.08 -5.21
N PRO A 57 7.67 -10.29 -4.85
CA PRO A 57 8.91 -10.47 -4.10
C PRO A 57 10.11 -9.85 -4.81
N PRO A 58 11.11 -9.35 -4.06
CA PRO A 58 12.29 -8.67 -4.62
C PRO A 58 13.09 -9.54 -5.58
N SER A 59 13.23 -10.82 -5.26
CA SER A 59 13.96 -11.82 -6.05
C SER A 59 13.32 -12.06 -7.43
N LYS A 60 12.02 -11.79 -7.56
CA LYS A 60 11.27 -11.93 -8.82
C LYS A 60 11.19 -10.63 -9.61
N LEU A 61 11.81 -9.54 -9.13
CA LEU A 61 11.84 -8.26 -9.85
C LEU A 61 13.13 -8.13 -10.65
N LYS A 62 13.02 -7.86 -11.95
CA LYS A 62 14.18 -7.50 -12.77
C LYS A 62 14.89 -6.28 -12.17
N LYS A 63 16.20 -6.39 -11.95
CA LYS A 63 17.07 -5.31 -11.45
C LYS A 63 16.93 -4.08 -12.36
N GLY A 64 16.81 -2.90 -11.77
CA GLY A 64 16.64 -1.64 -12.51
C GLY A 64 15.24 -1.39 -13.10
N SER A 65 14.30 -2.35 -13.04
CA SER A 65 12.93 -2.16 -13.53
C SER A 65 12.19 -1.03 -12.79
N LYS A 66 11.18 -0.44 -13.45
CA LYS A 66 10.31 0.60 -12.85
C LYS A 66 9.69 0.13 -11.52
N ALA A 67 9.31 -1.14 -11.42
CA ALA A 67 8.76 -1.73 -10.19
C ALA A 67 9.82 -1.83 -9.08
N ALA A 68 11.03 -2.29 -9.40
CA ALA A 68 12.15 -2.35 -8.45
C ALA A 68 12.52 -0.96 -7.92
N LYS A 69 12.64 0.04 -8.80
CA LYS A 69 12.93 1.43 -8.44
C LYS A 69 11.84 2.03 -7.53
N ARG A 70 10.55 1.81 -7.86
CA ARG A 70 9.42 2.23 -7.03
C ARG A 70 9.43 1.61 -5.63
N ARG A 71 9.67 0.29 -5.54
CA ARG A 71 9.80 -0.41 -4.26
C ARG A 71 10.93 0.19 -3.43
N LYS A 72 12.13 0.33 -4.02
CA LYS A 72 13.31 0.90 -3.33
C LYS A 72 13.02 2.29 -2.78
N SER A 73 12.43 3.16 -3.60
CA SER A 73 12.02 4.51 -3.18
C SER A 73 10.99 4.51 -2.04
N PHE A 74 10.00 3.61 -2.08
CA PHE A 74 9.04 3.47 -1.00
C PHE A 74 9.70 2.98 0.30
N CYS A 75 10.54 1.95 0.24
CA CYS A 75 11.21 1.39 1.42
C CYS A 75 12.15 2.38 2.10
N ALA A 76 12.85 3.22 1.31
CA ALA A 76 13.68 4.30 1.82
C ALA A 76 12.85 5.36 2.55
N ARG A 77 11.82 5.91 1.89
CA ARG A 77 10.96 6.97 2.46
C ARG A 77 10.18 6.54 3.68
N SER A 78 9.85 5.25 3.78
CA SER A 78 9.08 4.70 4.90
C SER A 78 9.97 4.16 6.03
N LYS A 79 11.30 4.36 6.02
CA LYS A 79 12.23 3.74 7.00
C LYS A 79 11.90 4.11 8.45
N SER A 80 11.47 5.34 8.70
CA SER A 80 11.10 5.84 10.02
C SER A 80 9.67 5.48 10.47
N TRP A 81 8.91 4.71 9.68
CA TRP A 81 7.52 4.42 10.02
C TRP A 81 7.41 3.34 11.10
N THR A 82 7.17 3.77 12.33
CA THR A 82 7.11 2.91 13.52
C THR A 82 5.68 2.52 13.93
N SER A 83 4.64 3.16 13.40
CA SER A 83 3.25 2.78 13.70
C SER A 83 2.91 1.38 13.20
N GLU A 84 1.94 0.69 13.81
CA GLU A 84 1.51 -0.65 13.38
C GLU A 84 1.13 -0.67 11.89
N ARG A 85 0.35 0.34 11.47
CA ARG A 85 -0.05 0.52 10.08
C ARG A 85 1.13 0.85 9.17
N GLY A 86 2.09 1.64 9.65
CA GLY A 86 3.33 1.95 8.94
C GLY A 86 4.19 0.72 8.69
N ARG A 87 4.42 -0.09 9.73
CA ARG A 87 5.12 -1.39 9.63
C ARG A 87 4.39 -2.36 8.70
N ALA A 88 3.06 -2.41 8.76
CA ALA A 88 2.27 -3.23 7.83
C ALA A 88 2.41 -2.78 6.37
N ALA A 89 2.41 -1.47 6.12
CA ALA A 89 2.63 -0.93 4.79
C ALA A 89 4.03 -1.29 4.26
N ARG A 90 5.08 -1.18 5.09
CA ARG A 90 6.44 -1.62 4.76
C ARG A 90 6.45 -3.08 4.32
N ARG A 91 5.87 -3.97 5.13
CA ARG A 91 5.74 -5.40 4.83
C ARG A 91 4.99 -5.67 3.52
N LYS A 92 3.92 -4.91 3.25
CA LYS A 92 3.12 -5.04 2.01
C LYS A 92 3.91 -4.68 0.75
N TRP A 93 4.83 -3.72 0.85
CA TRP A 93 5.73 -3.34 -0.25
C TRP A 93 6.97 -4.22 -0.36
N ASN A 94 7.03 -5.30 0.42
CA ASN A 94 8.20 -6.17 0.56
C ASN A 94 9.45 -5.38 0.93
N CYS A 95 9.30 -4.32 1.72
CA CYS A 95 10.37 -3.85 2.59
C CYS A 95 10.47 -4.86 3.75
#